data_AF-A0A7W1EGN3-F1
#
_entry.id   AF-A0A7W1EGN3-F1
#
_cell.length_a   1.000
_cell.length_b   1.000
_cell.length_c   1.000
_cell.angle_alpha   90.00
_cell.angle_beta   90.00
_cell.angle_gamma   90.00
#
_symmetry.space_group_name_H-M   'P 1'
#
loop_
_entity.id
_entity.type
_entity.pdbx_description
1 polymer ?
#
loop_
_entity_poly.entity_id
_entity_poly.type
_entity_poly.pdbx_seq_one_letter_code
_entity_poly.pdbx_strand_id
1 'polypeptide(L)'
;MGNYIFLGLVLASFFGLSKLFAKAGVESWKAWIPFYNFFCLSKLLNKPWWWCLIMAVPGVNILMYGVYGFNVARAFNKPSNGDLLFASLLPYIFFVKIGLDPTAKFVGLDRYKVEPIKFIKNWIDPIIFAVIAASIIRGYFIEAFTIPTSSLEKSLMVGDFLFVNKFAYGPKIPQTPLS
;
A
#
# COMPACT_ATOMS: atom_id res chain seq x y z
N MET A 1 16.14 0.26 -16.70
CA MET A 1 16.50 1.35 -15.75
C MET A 1 15.53 1.47 -14.57
N GLY A 2 14.21 1.52 -14.81
CA GLY A 2 13.22 1.76 -13.74
C GLY A 2 13.19 0.74 -12.59
N ASN A 3 13.43 -0.54 -12.85
CA ASN A 3 13.40 -1.58 -11.81
C ASN A 3 14.50 -1.39 -10.74
N TYR A 4 15.70 -0.95 -11.12
CA TYR A 4 16.81 -0.72 -10.19
C TYR A 4 16.58 0.48 -9.27
N ILE A 5 15.98 1.55 -9.81
CA ILE A 5 15.61 2.74 -9.02
C ILE A 5 14.56 2.36 -7.97
N PHE A 6 13.55 1.59 -8.37
CA PHE A 6 12.53 1.10 -7.45
C PHE A 6 13.14 0.23 -6.34
N LEU A 7 14.05 -0.68 -6.69
CA LEU A 7 14.74 -1.53 -5.74
C LEU A 7 15.59 -0.72 -4.74
N GLY A 8 16.28 0.32 -5.22
CA GLY A 8 16.99 1.27 -4.36
C GLY A 8 16.08 2.01 -3.38
N LEU A 9 14.91 2.47 -3.83
CA LEU A 9 13.91 3.11 -2.98
C LEU A 9 13.34 2.15 -1.91
N VAL A 10 13.10 0.89 -2.27
CA VAL A 10 12.65 -0.14 -1.32
C VAL A 10 13.70 -0.36 -0.24
N LEU A 11 14.97 -0.56 -0.62
CA LEU A 11 16.07 -0.76 0.33
C LEU A 11 16.28 0.46 1.24
N ALA A 12 16.22 1.67 0.67
CA ALA A 12 16.27 2.91 1.45
C ALA A 12 15.13 2.95 2.48
N SER A 13 13.92 2.57 2.07
CA SER A 13 12.78 2.56 2.97
C SER A 13 12.91 1.54 4.11
N PHE A 14 13.53 0.37 3.87
CA PHE A 14 13.82 -0.61 4.91
C PHE A 14 14.88 -0.09 5.89
N PHE A 15 15.90 0.61 5.39
CA PHE A 15 16.85 1.31 6.24
C PHE A 15 16.14 2.37 7.10
N GLY A 16 15.25 3.18 6.52
CA GLY A 16 14.43 4.15 7.27
C GLY A 16 13.59 3.48 8.35
N LEU A 17 12.93 2.37 8.01
CA LEU A 17 12.14 1.57 8.93
C LEU A 17 13.00 0.98 10.07
N SER A 18 14.25 0.59 9.80
CA SER A 18 15.16 0.08 10.84
C SER A 18 15.48 1.13 11.90
N LYS A 19 15.67 2.39 11.48
CA LYS A 19 15.89 3.52 12.40
C LYS A 19 14.62 3.89 13.14
N LEU A 20 13.47 3.79 12.46
CA LEU A 20 12.16 3.98 13.06
C LEU A 20 11.90 2.96 14.17
N PHE A 21 12.18 1.68 13.92
CA PHE A 21 12.04 0.61 14.92
C PHE A 21 12.93 0.85 16.13
N ALA A 22 14.18 1.27 15.93
CA ALA A 22 15.07 1.65 17.03
C ALA A 22 14.46 2.75 17.92
N LYS A 23 13.82 3.77 17.32
CA LYS A 23 13.13 4.85 18.05
C LYS A 23 11.86 4.40 18.77
N ALA A 24 11.24 3.33 18.29
CA ALA A 24 10.02 2.78 18.83
C ALA A 24 10.26 1.63 19.83
N GLY A 25 11.52 1.31 20.16
CA GLY A 25 11.88 0.22 21.07
C GLY A 25 11.79 -1.18 20.47
N VAL A 26 11.73 -1.28 19.14
CA VAL A 26 11.72 -2.55 18.39
C VAL A 26 13.11 -2.81 17.82
N GLU A 27 13.56 -4.06 17.83
CA GLU A 27 14.86 -4.46 17.29
C GLU A 27 14.99 -4.10 15.79
N SER A 28 16.03 -3.34 15.43
CA SER A 28 16.21 -2.75 14.10
C SER A 28 16.37 -3.76 12.96
N TRP A 29 16.91 -4.95 13.24
CA TRP A 29 17.11 -5.99 12.21
C TRP A 29 15.78 -6.50 11.64
N LYS A 30 14.69 -6.43 12.42
CA LYS A 30 13.34 -6.87 12.02
C LYS A 30 12.82 -6.09 10.81
N ALA A 31 13.35 -4.90 10.54
CA ALA A 31 12.98 -4.08 9.39
C ALA A 31 13.49 -4.61 8.04
N TRP A 32 14.57 -5.39 8.05
CA TRP A 32 15.22 -5.88 6.82
C TRP A 32 14.60 -7.15 6.27
N ILE A 33 13.83 -7.88 7.09
CA ILE A 33 13.14 -9.08 6.66
C ILE A 33 11.82 -8.66 6.01
N PRO A 34 11.65 -8.89 4.70
CA PRO A 34 10.40 -8.58 4.01
C PRO A 34 9.22 -9.31 4.67
N PHE A 35 8.05 -8.68 4.66
CA PHE A 35 6.82 -9.15 5.34
C PHE A 35 6.90 -9.12 6.87
N TYR A 36 7.95 -9.67 7.48
CA TYR A 36 8.09 -9.61 8.93
C TYR A 36 8.21 -8.18 9.45
N ASN A 37 8.84 -7.30 8.68
CA ASN A 37 8.88 -5.87 8.93
C ASN A 37 7.47 -5.25 8.98
N PHE A 38 6.58 -5.59 8.05
CA PHE A 38 5.20 -5.12 8.00
C PHE A 38 4.33 -5.69 9.11
N PHE A 39 4.58 -6.94 9.51
CA PHE A 39 3.93 -7.54 10.67
C PHE A 39 4.33 -6.81 11.97
N CYS A 40 5.61 -6.54 12.17
CA CYS A 40 6.10 -5.76 13.31
C CYS A 40 5.55 -4.34 13.29
N LEU A 41 5.51 -3.71 12.11
CA LEU A 41 4.95 -2.36 11.94
C LEU A 41 3.44 -2.32 12.24
N SER A 42 2.68 -3.33 11.81
CA SER A 42 1.24 -3.44 12.11
C SER A 42 1.00 -3.55 13.61
N LYS A 43 1.77 -4.42 14.30
CA LYS A 43 1.71 -4.56 15.75
C LYS A 43 2.07 -3.26 16.46
N LEU A 44 3.12 -2.57 16.01
CA LEU A 44 3.55 -1.30 16.55
C LEU A 44 2.47 -0.20 16.41
N LEU A 45 1.67 -0.28 15.35
CA LEU A 45 0.60 0.65 15.02
C LEU A 45 -0.79 0.21 15.55
N ASN A 46 -0.88 -0.85 16.35
CA ASN A 46 -2.17 -1.43 16.79
C ASN A 46 -3.13 -1.72 15.62
N LYS A 47 -2.59 -2.10 14.44
CA LYS A 47 -3.37 -2.47 13.26
C LYS A 47 -3.47 -3.99 13.12
N PRO A 48 -4.51 -4.49 12.42
CA PRO A 48 -4.68 -5.93 12.24
C PRO A 48 -3.49 -6.54 11.50
N TRP A 49 -3.04 -7.71 11.94
CA TRP A 49 -1.88 -8.40 11.36
C TRP A 49 -2.06 -8.75 9.87
N TRP A 50 -3.31 -8.94 9.42
CA TRP A 50 -3.63 -9.28 8.03
C TRP A 50 -3.30 -8.14 7.04
N TRP A 51 -3.07 -6.92 7.52
CA TRP A 51 -2.55 -5.81 6.70
C TRP A 51 -1.19 -6.16 6.08
N CYS A 52 -0.41 -7.03 6.72
CA CYS A 52 0.84 -7.55 6.19
C CYS A 52 0.62 -8.46 4.96
N LEU A 53 -0.48 -9.22 4.91
CA LEU A 53 -0.75 -10.11 3.77
C LEU A 53 -1.11 -9.33 2.51
N ILE A 54 -1.80 -8.20 2.66
CA ILE A 54 -2.14 -7.31 1.53
C ILE A 54 -0.88 -6.78 0.84
N MET A 55 0.22 -6.60 1.59
CA MET A 55 1.51 -6.18 1.01
C MET A 55 2.11 -7.20 0.04
N ALA A 56 1.67 -8.47 0.08
CA ALA A 56 2.12 -9.48 -0.87
C ALA A 56 1.44 -9.36 -2.23
N VAL A 57 0.36 -8.60 -2.34
CA VAL A 57 -0.41 -8.43 -3.57
C VAL A 57 0.23 -7.32 -4.43
N PRO A 58 0.76 -7.65 -5.63
CA PRO A 58 1.34 -6.65 -6.52
C PRO A 58 0.37 -5.51 -6.86
N GLY A 59 0.87 -4.28 -6.92
CA GLY A 59 0.09 -3.07 -7.19
C GLY A 59 -0.64 -2.56 -5.95
N VAL A 60 -1.37 -3.43 -5.25
CA VAL A 60 -2.07 -3.09 -4.00
C VAL A 60 -1.07 -2.78 -2.87
N ASN A 61 0.08 -3.43 -2.89
CA ASN A 61 1.20 -3.15 -1.99
C ASN A 61 1.60 -1.67 -1.96
N ILE A 62 1.54 -0.94 -3.08
CA ILE A 62 1.90 0.49 -3.14
C ILE A 62 0.88 1.33 -2.36
N LEU A 63 -0.42 1.11 -2.59
CA LEU A 63 -1.50 1.78 -1.87
C LEU A 63 -1.41 1.49 -0.37
N MET A 64 -1.21 0.21 -0.04
CA MET A 64 -1.11 -0.23 1.34
C MET A 64 0.12 0.35 2.04
N TYR A 65 1.24 0.50 1.33
CA TYR A 65 2.43 1.16 1.87
C TYR A 65 2.18 2.64 2.18
N GLY A 66 1.37 3.32 1.36
CA GLY A 66 0.90 4.68 1.65
C GLY A 66 0.05 4.74 2.92
N VAL A 67 -0.84 3.78 3.13
CA VAL A 67 -1.65 3.68 4.36
C VAL A 67 -0.76 3.49 5.60
N TYR A 68 0.29 2.66 5.51
CA TYR A 68 1.29 2.57 6.58
C TYR A 68 2.00 3.90 6.81
N GLY A 69 2.42 4.58 5.73
CA GLY A 69 3.02 5.92 5.78
C GLY A 69 2.19 6.91 6.58
N PHE A 70 0.90 7.02 6.24
CA PHE A 70 -0.05 7.88 6.94
C PHE A 70 -0.16 7.55 8.44
N ASN A 71 -0.27 6.27 8.80
CA ASN A 71 -0.36 5.86 10.20
C ASN A 71 0.95 6.10 10.97
N VAL A 72 2.10 5.89 10.33
CA VAL A 72 3.41 6.19 10.91
C VAL A 72 3.55 7.69 11.18
N ALA A 73 3.18 8.56 10.24
CA ALA A 73 3.25 10.00 10.42
C ALA A 73 2.45 10.47 11.65
N ARG A 74 1.26 9.87 11.85
CA ARG A 74 0.45 10.07 13.06
C ARG A 74 1.13 9.54 14.32
N ALA A 75 1.71 8.34 14.28
CA ALA A 75 2.37 7.74 15.44
C ALA A 75 3.63 8.52 15.91
N PHE A 76 4.25 9.29 15.02
CA PHE A 76 5.36 10.21 15.33
C PHE A 76 4.93 11.65 15.59
N ASN A 77 3.63 11.90 15.74
CA ASN A 77 3.06 13.19 16.05
C ASN A 77 3.46 14.32 15.07
N LYS A 78 3.46 14.06 13.75
CA LYS A 78 3.63 15.10 12.73
C LYS A 78 2.24 15.62 12.32
N PRO A 79 1.79 16.81 12.80
CA PRO A 79 0.39 17.26 12.66
C PRO A 79 0.09 17.97 11.33
N SER A 80 1.10 18.26 10.52
CA SER A 80 0.91 18.98 9.26
C SER A 80 0.19 18.10 8.24
N ASN A 81 -0.89 18.61 7.64
CA ASN A 81 -1.58 17.95 6.52
C ASN A 81 -0.62 17.64 5.36
N GLY A 82 0.39 18.50 5.13
CA GLY A 82 1.42 18.27 4.13
C GLY A 82 2.31 17.07 4.46
N ASP A 83 2.67 16.89 5.73
CA ASP A 83 3.46 15.74 6.18
C ASP A 83 2.65 14.44 6.09
N LEU A 84 1.35 14.47 6.39
CA LEU A 84 0.44 13.33 6.26
C LEU A 84 0.29 12.90 4.79
N LEU A 85 0.07 13.86 3.88
CA LEU A 85 -0.01 13.59 2.45
C LEU A 85 1.31 13.08 1.89
N PHE A 86 2.43 13.71 2.27
CA PHE A 86 3.76 13.28 1.86
C PHE A 86 4.06 11.86 2.33
N ALA A 87 3.70 11.52 3.58
CA ALA A 87 3.86 10.18 4.11
C ALA A 87 3.00 9.15 3.37
N SER A 88 1.80 9.52 2.94
CA SER A 88 0.90 8.63 2.20
C SER A 88 1.31 8.43 0.74
N LEU A 89 1.79 9.47 0.06
CA LEU A 89 2.15 9.41 -1.36
C LEU A 89 3.57 8.89 -1.58
N LEU A 90 4.50 9.25 -0.70
CA LEU A 90 5.92 8.91 -0.80
C LEU A 90 6.44 8.22 0.49
N PRO A 91 5.82 7.11 0.90
CA PRO A 91 6.21 6.38 2.12
C PRO A 91 7.68 5.92 2.10
N TYR A 92 8.21 5.56 0.93
CA TYR A 92 9.61 5.13 0.76
C TYR A 92 10.62 6.18 1.25
N ILE A 93 10.37 7.45 0.93
CA ILE A 93 11.25 8.57 1.29
C ILE A 93 10.93 9.04 2.71
N PHE A 94 9.64 9.08 3.06
CA PHE A 94 9.19 9.54 4.37
C PHE A 94 9.77 8.72 5.52
N PHE A 95 9.86 7.39 5.38
CA PHE A 95 10.44 6.53 6.42
C PHE A 95 11.93 6.81 6.65
N VAL A 96 12.67 7.15 5.61
CA VAL A 96 14.07 7.58 5.76
C VAL A 96 14.15 8.91 6.48
N LYS A 97 13.35 9.90 6.04
CA LYS A 97 13.30 11.24 6.64
C LYS A 97 13.02 11.16 8.15
N ILE A 98 12.00 10.41 8.55
CA ILE A 98 11.61 10.31 9.97
C ILE A 98 12.56 9.41 10.77
N GLY A 99 13.13 8.38 10.13
CA GLY A 99 14.15 7.52 10.72
C GLY A 99 15.43 8.29 11.06
N LEU A 100 15.82 9.25 10.23
CA LEU A 100 17.03 10.07 10.44
C LEU A 100 16.79 11.31 11.32
N ASP A 101 15.56 11.82 11.42
CA ASP A 101 15.23 13.02 12.20
C ASP A 101 15.49 12.81 13.72
N PRO A 102 16.51 13.43 14.33
CA PRO A 102 16.86 13.21 15.74
C PRO A 102 15.78 13.71 16.71
N THR A 103 14.88 14.58 16.25
CA THR A 103 13.80 15.16 17.08
C THR A 103 12.54 14.30 17.10
N ALA A 104 12.42 13.35 16.16
CA ALA A 104 11.23 12.53 16.02
C ALA A 104 11.15 11.49 17.15
N LYS A 105 10.15 11.63 18.03
CA LYS A 105 9.83 10.66 19.08
C LYS A 105 8.62 9.83 18.68
N PHE A 106 8.68 8.53 18.91
CA PHE A 106 7.53 7.65 18.74
C PHE A 106 6.56 7.86 19.92
N VAL A 107 5.36 8.34 19.62
CA VAL A 107 4.31 8.65 20.61
C VAL A 107 3.26 7.53 20.67
N GLY A 108 3.17 6.72 19.61
CA GLY A 108 2.16 5.68 19.43
C GLY A 108 0.84 6.26 18.91
N LEU A 109 0.00 5.40 18.30
CA LEU A 109 -1.29 5.84 17.77
C LEU A 109 -2.31 6.17 18.87
N ASP A 110 -2.19 5.54 20.04
CA ASP A 110 -3.14 5.71 21.15
C ASP A 110 -3.07 7.09 21.83
N ARG A 111 -1.93 7.79 21.67
CA ARG A 111 -1.70 9.14 22.22
C ARG A 111 -1.84 10.27 21.19
N TYR A 112 -2.06 9.96 19.92
CA TYR A 112 -2.26 10.99 18.88
C TYR A 112 -3.69 11.55 18.95
N LYS A 113 -3.88 12.59 19.77
CA LYS A 113 -5.18 13.24 20.02
C LYS A 113 -5.63 14.22 18.94
N VAL A 114 -4.79 14.53 17.94
CA VAL A 114 -5.19 15.40 16.83
C VAL A 114 -5.87 14.53 15.77
N GLU A 115 -7.19 14.46 15.79
CA GLU A 115 -7.91 13.79 14.70
C GLU A 115 -7.68 14.55 13.38
N PRO A 116 -7.43 13.85 12.25
CA PRO A 116 -7.40 14.50 10.94
C PRO A 116 -8.76 15.18 10.68
N ILE A 117 -8.76 16.19 9.80
CA ILE A 117 -9.97 16.94 9.44
C ILE A 117 -11.12 15.95 9.18
N LYS A 118 -12.29 16.19 9.76
CA LYS A 118 -13.46 15.30 9.72
C LYS A 118 -13.80 14.80 8.31
N PHE A 119 -13.54 15.63 7.29
CA PHE A 119 -13.64 15.25 5.88
C PHE A 119 -12.73 14.07 5.50
N ILE A 120 -11.44 14.12 5.86
CA ILE A 120 -10.46 13.06 5.58
C ILE A 120 -10.92 11.73 6.22
N LYS A 121 -11.24 11.76 7.51
CA LYS A 121 -11.66 10.57 8.26
C LYS A 121 -12.94 9.93 7.69
N ASN A 122 -13.92 10.74 7.28
CA ASN A 122 -15.23 10.23 6.87
C ASN A 122 -15.33 9.87 5.38
N TRP A 123 -14.60 10.58 4.51
CA TRP A 123 -14.67 10.36 3.07
C TRP A 123 -13.46 9.61 2.55
N ILE A 124 -12.24 9.99 2.95
CA ILE A 124 -11.02 9.46 2.36
C ILE A 124 -10.73 8.05 2.87
N ASP A 125 -10.85 7.79 4.17
CA ASP A 125 -10.58 6.45 4.73
C ASP A 125 -11.46 5.35 4.08
N PRO A 126 -12.80 5.53 3.92
CA PRO A 126 -13.63 4.55 3.22
C PRO A 126 -13.31 4.42 1.73
N ILE A 127 -12.99 5.53 1.05
CA ILE A 127 -12.61 5.50 -0.37
C ILE A 127 -11.32 4.70 -0.56
N ILE A 128 -10.30 4.92 0.26
CA ILE A 128 -9.04 4.16 0.20
C ILE A 128 -9.30 2.67 0.43
N PHE A 129 -10.12 2.33 1.42
CA PHE A 129 -10.50 0.94 1.67
C PHE A 129 -11.23 0.32 0.47
N ALA A 130 -12.19 1.04 -0.11
CA ALA A 130 -12.92 0.59 -1.29
C ALA A 130 -12.01 0.42 -2.51
N VAL A 131 -11.05 1.32 -2.73
CA VAL A 131 -10.07 1.20 -3.82
C VAL A 131 -9.18 -0.02 -3.63
N ILE A 132 -8.67 -0.26 -2.41
CA ILE A 132 -7.86 -1.46 -2.11
C ILE A 132 -8.67 -2.73 -2.39
N ALA A 133 -9.91 -2.80 -1.89
CA ALA A 133 -10.78 -3.94 -2.12
C ALA A 133 -11.10 -4.13 -3.62
N ALA A 134 -11.45 -3.05 -4.33
CA ALA A 134 -11.75 -3.06 -5.75
C ALA A 134 -10.53 -3.48 -6.59
N SER A 135 -9.32 -3.03 -6.24
CA SER A 135 -8.08 -3.45 -6.90
C SER A 135 -7.82 -4.94 -6.73
N ILE A 136 -8.08 -5.50 -5.55
CA ILE A 136 -7.95 -6.94 -5.30
C ILE A 136 -9.01 -7.71 -6.11
N ILE A 137 -10.28 -7.32 -6.01
CA ILE A 137 -11.40 -8.02 -6.68
C ILE A 137 -11.23 -7.97 -8.19
N ARG A 138 -11.01 -6.78 -8.77
CA ARG A 138 -10.88 -6.61 -10.22
C ARG A 138 -9.56 -7.14 -10.77
N GLY A 139 -8.50 -7.06 -9.98
CA GLY A 139 -7.19 -7.57 -10.36
C GLY A 139 -7.16 -9.09 -10.45
N TYR A 140 -7.77 -9.78 -9.48
CA TYR A 140 -7.53 -11.22 -9.27
C TYR A 140 -8.76 -12.12 -9.33
N PHE A 141 -9.98 -11.60 -9.16
CA PHE A 141 -11.19 -12.42 -9.09
C PHE A 141 -12.10 -12.25 -10.29
N ILE A 142 -12.67 -11.06 -10.49
CA ILE A 142 -13.75 -10.84 -11.46
C ILE A 142 -13.50 -9.55 -12.24
N GLU A 143 -13.60 -9.60 -13.56
CA GLU A 143 -13.64 -8.39 -14.39
C GLU A 143 -14.83 -8.42 -15.35
N ALA A 144 -15.48 -7.28 -15.48
CA ALA A 144 -16.54 -7.06 -16.44
C ALA A 144 -15.93 -6.71 -17.81
N PHE A 145 -16.28 -7.46 -18.84
CA PHE A 145 -15.88 -7.22 -20.22
C PHE A 145 -17.10 -6.93 -21.08
N THR A 146 -16.94 -6.00 -22.01
CA THR A 146 -17.85 -5.80 -23.14
C THR A 146 -17.23 -6.43 -24.38
N ILE A 147 -18.01 -7.16 -25.18
CA ILE A 147 -17.53 -7.69 -26.45
C ILE A 147 -17.62 -6.61 -27.52
N PRO A 148 -16.47 -6.10 -28.04
CA PRO A 148 -16.47 -5.00 -28.99
C PRO A 148 -16.53 -5.46 -30.46
N THR A 149 -16.29 -6.75 -30.73
CA THR A 149 -16.13 -7.28 -32.10
C THR A 149 -17.06 -8.45 -32.38
N SER A 150 -17.45 -8.59 -33.65
CA SER A 150 -18.34 -9.62 -34.16
C SER A 150 -17.73 -11.02 -34.24
N SER A 151 -16.45 -11.18 -33.88
CA SER A 151 -15.72 -12.45 -33.97
C SER A 151 -16.34 -13.58 -33.14
N LEU A 152 -17.21 -13.25 -32.17
CA LEU A 152 -17.90 -14.20 -31.30
C LEU A 152 -19.42 -14.26 -31.56
N GLU A 153 -19.95 -13.63 -32.62
CA GLU A 153 -21.41 -13.51 -32.88
C GLU A 153 -22.18 -14.83 -32.90
N LYS A 154 -21.52 -15.96 -33.16
CA LYS A 154 -22.13 -17.29 -33.07
C LYS A 154 -22.39 -17.78 -31.63
N SER A 155 -21.86 -17.07 -30.64
CA SER A 155 -21.93 -17.42 -29.21
C SER A 155 -22.37 -16.26 -28.33
N LEU A 156 -21.90 -15.04 -28.60
CA LEU A 156 -22.12 -13.83 -27.81
C LEU A 156 -22.23 -12.64 -28.77
N MET A 157 -23.26 -11.81 -28.59
CA MET A 157 -23.51 -10.68 -29.48
C MET A 157 -22.62 -9.48 -29.13
N VAL A 158 -22.37 -8.63 -30.13
CA VAL A 158 -21.66 -7.36 -29.91
C VAL A 158 -22.47 -6.48 -28.97
N GLY A 159 -21.85 -6.00 -27.90
CA GLY A 159 -22.51 -5.21 -26.87
C GLY A 159 -22.96 -5.98 -25.63
N ASP A 160 -22.81 -7.31 -25.60
CA ASP A 160 -23.07 -8.10 -24.39
C ASP A 160 -22.01 -7.83 -23.29
N PHE A 161 -22.48 -7.82 -22.04
CA PHE A 161 -21.65 -7.69 -20.84
C PHE A 161 -21.39 -9.05 -20.20
N LEU A 162 -20.13 -9.36 -19.94
CA LEU A 162 -19.70 -10.64 -19.39
C LEU A 162 -18.94 -10.41 -18.09
N PHE A 163 -19.23 -11.19 -17.05
CA PHE A 163 -18.35 -11.32 -15.90
C PHE A 163 -17.41 -12.50 -16.13
N VAL A 164 -16.13 -12.22 -16.23
CA VAL A 164 -15.11 -13.25 -16.45
C VAL A 164 -14.40 -13.54 -15.13
N ASN A 165 -14.33 -14.83 -14.77
CA ASN A 165 -13.58 -15.31 -13.62
C ASN A 165 -12.08 -15.41 -13.95
N LYS A 166 -11.28 -14.50 -13.37
CA LYS A 166 -9.83 -14.45 -13.55
C LYS A 166 -9.07 -15.58 -12.89
N PHE A 167 -9.68 -16.22 -11.89
CA PHE A 167 -9.10 -17.37 -11.24
C PHE A 167 -8.99 -18.58 -12.19
N ALA A 168 -9.94 -18.72 -13.11
CA ALA A 168 -10.01 -19.86 -14.01
C ALA A 168 -9.08 -19.76 -15.22
N TYR A 169 -8.91 -18.57 -15.83
CA TYR A 169 -8.12 -18.42 -17.06
C TYR A 169 -6.65 -18.04 -16.82
N GLY A 170 -6.29 -17.62 -15.60
CA GLY A 170 -4.91 -17.33 -15.19
C GLY A 170 -4.38 -15.94 -15.61
N PRO A 171 -3.19 -15.54 -15.13
CA PRO A 171 -2.64 -14.20 -15.39
C PRO A 171 -2.24 -14.04 -16.87
N LYS A 172 -2.69 -12.95 -17.51
CA LYS A 172 -2.21 -12.60 -18.84
C LYS A 172 -0.76 -12.13 -18.76
N ILE A 173 0.11 -12.73 -19.57
CA ILE A 173 1.50 -12.30 -19.70
C ILE A 173 1.49 -10.95 -20.44
N PRO A 174 2.16 -9.90 -19.94
CA PRO A 174 2.28 -8.65 -20.66
C PRO A 174 2.95 -8.88 -22.02
N GLN A 175 2.37 -8.37 -23.10
CA GLN A 175 3.04 -8.39 -24.40
C GLN A 175 4.17 -7.34 -24.37
N THR A 176 5.40 -7.82 -24.27
CA THR A 176 6.60 -6.98 -24.38
C THR A 176 7.11 -7.00 -25.83
N PRO A 177 7.59 -5.87 -26.39
CA PRO A 177 8.12 -5.81 -27.76
C PRO A 177 9.41 -6.62 -28.01
N LEU A 178 9.88 -7.37 -27.01
CA LEU A 178 11.13 -8.13 -27.02
C LEU A 178 10.91 -9.65 -26.91
N SER A 179 9.67 -10.12 -27.04
CA SER A 179 9.36 -11.56 -27.19
C SER A 179 8.87 -11.86 -28.60
#